data_AF-A0A928C4L4-F1
#
_entry.id   AF-A0A928C4L4-F1
#
_cell.length_a   1.000
_cell.length_b   1.000
_cell.length_c   1.000
_cell.angle_alpha   90.00
_cell.angle_beta   90.00
_cell.angle_gamma   90.00
#
_symmetry.space_group_name_H-M   'P 1'
#
loop_
_entity.id
_entity.type
_entity.pdbx_description
1 polymer ?
#
loop_
_entity_poly.entity_id
_entity_poly.type
_entity_poly.pdbx_seq_one_letter_code
_entity_poly.pdbx_strand_id
1 'polypeptide(L)'
;MKKAEIIIATLSLLAVGMNIFLISGGSTLCAMLLMTLSAFYFYFGFALFNDIKIREIVHKETFTRISTLRIIGAIGSGMALCISIIGILFKLFSWPGANVLLYAGLIGLLFVSLIGLSKYLTNKSSFYLKILRRTIIVGVFGLILFLLPNMSIMEFKYRNYPEYINAYKKACENPDNEDLWKIVDTERQKIYNGD
;
A
#
# COMPACT_ATOMS: atom_id res chain seq x y z
N MET A 1 19.55 -2.00 -1.53
CA MET A 1 18.12 -2.30 -1.31
C MET A 1 17.43 -1.20 -0.50
N LYS A 2 17.92 -0.79 0.68
CA LYS A 2 17.35 0.35 1.44
C LYS A 2 17.21 1.65 0.65
N LYS A 3 18.24 2.03 -0.12
CA LYS A 3 18.15 3.23 -0.99
C LYS A 3 17.03 3.11 -2.02
N ALA A 4 16.88 1.93 -2.64
CA ALA A 4 15.82 1.67 -3.60
C ALA A 4 14.43 1.72 -2.94
N GLU A 5 14.28 1.10 -1.76
CA GLU A 5 13.05 1.19 -0.95
C GLU A 5 12.67 2.65 -0.67
N ILE A 6 13.62 3.46 -0.20
CA ILE A 6 13.38 4.88 0.12
C ILE A 6 12.98 5.64 -1.15
N ILE A 7 13.70 5.47 -2.25
CA ILE A 7 13.38 6.13 -3.52
C ILE A 7 11.98 5.76 -3.99
N ILE A 8 11.64 4.47 -4.01
CA ILE A 8 10.31 4.00 -4.43
C ILE A 8 9.24 4.57 -3.50
N ALA A 9 9.43 4.50 -2.18
CA ALA A 9 8.45 5.01 -1.20
C ALA A 9 8.24 6.53 -1.32
N THR A 10 9.31 7.30 -1.52
CA THR A 10 9.22 8.75 -1.74
C THR A 10 8.49 9.07 -3.04
N LEU A 11 8.81 8.38 -4.13
CA LEU A 11 8.11 8.55 -5.40
C LEU A 11 6.62 8.14 -5.28
N SER A 12 6.31 7.05 -4.57
CA SER A 12 4.93 6.65 -4.29
C SER A 12 4.16 7.75 -3.58
N LEU A 13 4.76 8.37 -2.55
CA LEU A 13 4.11 9.46 -1.81
C LEU A 13 3.83 10.68 -2.70
N LEU A 14 4.78 11.06 -3.56
CA LEU A 14 4.60 12.14 -4.52
C LEU A 14 3.48 11.80 -5.53
N ALA A 15 3.44 10.57 -6.03
CA ALA A 15 2.42 10.12 -6.96
C ALA A 15 1.02 10.03 -6.33
N VAL A 16 0.92 9.70 -5.03
CA VAL A 16 -0.34 9.82 -4.28
C VAL A 16 -0.82 11.27 -4.27
N GLY A 17 0.08 12.23 -4.02
CA GLY A 17 -0.23 13.66 -4.11
C GLY A 17 -0.74 14.04 -5.51
N MET A 18 -0.01 13.65 -6.56
CA MET A 18 -0.43 13.89 -7.95
C MET A 18 -1.82 13.31 -8.25
N ASN A 19 -2.10 12.09 -7.78
CA ASN A 19 -3.40 11.44 -7.96
C ASN A 19 -4.54 12.16 -7.24
N ILE A 20 -4.29 12.72 -6.05
CA ILE A 20 -5.30 13.47 -5.28
C ILE A 20 -5.59 14.82 -5.94
N PHE A 21 -4.57 15.49 -6.50
CA PHE A 21 -4.73 16.79 -7.18
C PHE A 21 -5.10 16.69 -8.66
N LEU A 22 -5.51 15.51 -9.14
CA LEU A 22 -5.93 15.28 -10.54
C LEU A 22 -4.86 15.69 -11.57
N ILE A 23 -3.58 15.64 -11.21
CA ILE A 23 -2.49 15.90 -12.16
C ILE A 23 -2.46 14.79 -13.20
N SER A 24 -2.36 15.15 -14.48
CA SER A 24 -2.34 14.21 -15.60
C SER A 24 -1.26 13.12 -15.40
N GLY A 25 -1.64 11.87 -15.63
CA GLY A 25 -0.79 10.69 -15.39
C GLY A 25 -0.56 10.32 -13.92
N GLY A 26 -1.00 11.15 -12.96
CA GLY A 26 -0.78 10.95 -11.53
C GLY A 26 -1.43 9.66 -10.99
N SER A 27 -2.61 9.30 -11.49
CA SER A 27 -3.30 8.05 -11.14
C SER A 27 -2.50 6.83 -11.60
N THR A 28 -2.11 6.76 -12.87
CA THR A 28 -1.33 5.65 -13.43
C THR A 28 0.00 5.51 -12.71
N LEU A 29 0.72 6.61 -12.50
CA LEU A 29 2.01 6.62 -11.80
C LEU A 29 1.87 6.15 -10.34
N CYS A 30 0.82 6.60 -9.64
CA CYS A 30 0.51 6.19 -8.28
C CYS A 30 0.30 4.67 -8.18
N ALA A 31 -0.54 4.12 -9.07
CA ALA A 31 -0.80 2.69 -9.12
C ALA A 31 0.48 1.89 -9.38
N MET A 32 1.27 2.28 -10.39
CA MET A 32 2.52 1.61 -10.73
C MET A 32 3.53 1.61 -9.57
N LEU A 33 3.68 2.75 -8.89
CA LEU A 33 4.68 2.87 -7.81
C LEU A 33 4.25 2.14 -6.54
N LEU A 34 2.97 2.17 -6.16
CA LEU A 34 2.47 1.41 -5.01
C LEU A 34 2.52 -0.10 -5.26
N MET A 35 2.20 -0.56 -6.48
CA MET A 35 2.39 -1.96 -6.86
C MET A 35 3.87 -2.36 -6.81
N THR A 36 4.76 -1.51 -7.33
CA THR A 36 6.22 -1.75 -7.28
C THR A 36 6.72 -1.83 -5.84
N LEU A 37 6.27 -0.92 -4.96
CA LEU A 37 6.63 -0.94 -3.54
C LEU A 37 6.12 -2.20 -2.84
N SER A 38 4.90 -2.62 -3.12
CA SER A 38 4.32 -3.86 -2.60
C SER A 38 5.11 -5.10 -3.04
N ALA A 39 5.39 -5.22 -4.35
CA ALA A 39 6.22 -6.28 -4.90
C ALA A 39 7.63 -6.28 -4.30
N PHE A 40 8.20 -5.10 -4.06
CA PHE A 40 9.50 -4.95 -3.43
C PHE A 40 9.52 -5.56 -2.01
N TYR A 41 8.49 -5.31 -1.19
CA TYR A 41 8.38 -5.94 0.13
C TYR A 41 8.10 -7.44 0.05
N PHE A 42 7.29 -7.89 -0.91
CA PHE A 42 6.97 -9.30 -1.09
C PHE A 42 8.21 -10.12 -1.45
N TYR A 43 8.93 -9.74 -2.51
CA TYR A 43 10.06 -10.50 -3.02
C TYR A 43 11.36 -10.25 -2.25
N PHE A 44 11.61 -9.00 -1.85
CA PHE A 44 12.88 -8.62 -1.21
C PHE A 44 12.77 -8.42 0.30
N GLY A 45 11.61 -8.64 0.94
CA GLY A 45 11.44 -8.46 2.38
C GLY A 45 12.49 -9.22 3.20
N PHE A 46 12.73 -10.50 2.88
CA PHE A 46 13.77 -11.29 3.53
C PHE A 46 15.15 -10.61 3.46
N ALA A 47 15.58 -10.26 2.25
CA ALA A 47 16.89 -9.70 2.01
C ALA A 47 17.02 -8.29 2.62
N LEU A 48 15.94 -7.50 2.55
CA LEU A 48 15.86 -6.13 3.03
C LEU A 48 16.03 -6.06 4.55
N PHE A 49 15.34 -6.92 5.30
CA PHE A 49 15.41 -6.90 6.76
C PHE A 49 16.71 -7.49 7.30
N ASN A 50 17.35 -8.39 6.57
CA ASN A 50 18.63 -9.02 6.94
C ASN A 50 19.87 -8.29 6.38
N ASP A 51 19.71 -7.10 5.77
CA ASP A 51 20.81 -6.31 5.19
C ASP A 51 21.63 -7.03 4.11
N ILE A 52 21.05 -8.03 3.44
CA ILE A 52 21.72 -8.80 2.39
C ILE A 52 21.86 -7.94 1.13
N LYS A 53 22.99 -7.97 0.42
CA LYS A 53 23.08 -7.25 -0.87
C LYS A 53 22.40 -8.08 -1.97
N ILE A 54 21.87 -7.44 -3.02
CA ILE A 54 21.21 -8.14 -4.15
C ILE A 54 22.13 -9.23 -4.75
N ARG A 55 23.44 -8.92 -4.87
CA ARG A 55 24.47 -9.85 -5.37
C ARG A 55 24.67 -11.07 -4.47
N GLU A 56 24.34 -10.98 -3.19
CA GLU A 56 24.55 -12.03 -2.18
C GLU A 56 23.34 -12.96 -2.04
N ILE A 57 22.18 -12.59 -2.60
CA ILE A 57 20.92 -13.38 -2.51
C ILE A 57 21.05 -14.74 -3.21
N VAL A 58 21.88 -14.82 -4.25
CA VAL A 58 22.07 -16.07 -5.02
C VAL A 58 23.02 -17.07 -4.35
N HIS A 59 23.80 -16.63 -3.35
CA HIS A 59 24.79 -17.48 -2.70
C HIS A 59 24.17 -18.22 -1.51
N LYS A 60 24.24 -19.56 -1.52
CA LYS A 60 23.68 -20.42 -0.46
C LYS A 60 24.31 -20.16 0.91
N GLU A 61 25.58 -19.74 0.95
CA GLU A 61 26.32 -19.40 2.18
C GLU A 61 25.70 -18.22 2.95
N THR A 62 24.98 -17.33 2.27
CA THR A 62 24.29 -16.21 2.90
C THR A 62 23.17 -16.69 3.83
N PHE A 63 22.53 -17.82 3.50
CA PHE A 63 21.40 -18.36 4.25
C PHE A 63 21.83 -19.18 5.46
N THR A 64 23.01 -19.82 5.42
CA THR A 64 23.48 -20.68 6.53
C THR A 64 23.82 -19.90 7.80
N ARG A 65 24.06 -18.59 7.68
CA ARG A 65 24.38 -17.69 8.80
C ARG A 65 23.14 -17.11 9.50
N ILE A 66 21.94 -17.36 8.98
CA ILE A 66 20.70 -16.76 9.47
C ILE A 66 19.79 -17.84 10.04
N SER A 67 19.29 -17.63 11.26
CA SER A 67 18.37 -18.57 11.88
C SER A 67 17.04 -18.66 11.13
N THR A 68 16.49 -19.87 11.01
CA THR A 68 15.24 -20.15 10.29
C THR A 68 14.07 -19.25 10.76
N LEU A 69 13.96 -19.02 12.07
CA LEU A 69 12.93 -18.13 12.63
C LEU A 69 13.07 -16.68 12.15
N ARG A 70 14.30 -16.20 11.94
CA ARG A 70 14.55 -14.86 11.40
C ARG A 70 14.19 -14.78 9.93
N ILE A 71 14.43 -15.85 9.16
CA ILE A 71 14.01 -15.96 7.76
C ILE A 71 12.49 -15.89 7.68
N ILE A 72 11.79 -16.75 8.43
CA ILE A 72 10.32 -16.80 8.47
C ILE A 72 9.74 -15.45 8.90
N GLY A 73 10.29 -14.85 9.98
CA GLY A 73 9.84 -13.55 10.45
C GLY A 73 10.03 -12.44 9.42
N ALA A 74 11.13 -12.47 8.66
CA ALA A 74 11.38 -11.48 7.61
C ALA A 74 10.44 -11.66 6.40
N ILE A 75 10.16 -12.90 5.98
CA ILE A 75 9.18 -13.20 4.93
C ILE A 75 7.78 -12.76 5.36
N GLY A 76 7.35 -13.17 6.55
CA GLY A 76 6.03 -12.80 7.09
C GLY A 76 5.86 -11.28 7.23
N SER A 77 6.92 -10.57 7.64
CA SER A 77 6.92 -9.11 7.68
C SER A 77 6.78 -8.49 6.28
N GLY A 78 7.45 -9.05 5.28
CA GLY A 78 7.35 -8.62 3.89
C GLY A 78 5.95 -8.84 3.31
N MET A 79 5.34 -9.99 3.59
CA MET A 79 3.97 -10.29 3.19
C MET A 79 2.96 -9.34 3.84
N ALA A 80 3.07 -9.08 5.14
CA ALA A 80 2.17 -8.15 5.83
C ALA A 80 2.26 -6.73 5.23
N LEU A 81 3.47 -6.22 4.99
CA LEU A 81 3.68 -4.91 4.35
C LEU A 81 3.13 -4.88 2.92
N CYS A 82 3.36 -5.93 2.14
CA CYS A 82 2.83 -6.08 0.77
C CYS A 82 1.30 -5.97 0.75
N ILE A 83 0.61 -6.75 1.58
CA ILE A 83 -0.86 -6.77 1.65
C ILE A 83 -1.38 -5.40 2.11
N SER A 84 -0.76 -4.79 3.11
CA SER A 84 -1.15 -3.45 3.57
C SER A 84 -1.01 -2.38 2.49
N ILE A 85 0.07 -2.41 1.70
CA ILE A 85 0.29 -1.43 0.62
C ILE A 85 -0.71 -1.65 -0.52
N ILE A 86 -1.06 -2.90 -0.83
CA ILE A 86 -2.14 -3.21 -1.79
C ILE A 86 -3.49 -2.70 -1.26
N GLY A 87 -3.78 -2.91 0.03
CA GLY A 87 -4.98 -2.35 0.65
C GLY A 87 -5.04 -0.82 0.58
N ILE A 88 -3.92 -0.15 0.86
CA ILE A 88 -3.77 1.31 0.71
C ILE A 88 -4.07 1.73 -0.74
N LEU A 89 -3.49 1.05 -1.72
CA LEU A 89 -3.75 1.29 -3.14
C LEU A 89 -5.26 1.16 -3.45
N PHE A 90 -5.88 0.06 -3.06
CA PHE A 90 -7.31 -0.17 -3.31
C PHE A 90 -8.17 0.92 -2.67
N LYS A 91 -7.83 1.35 -1.45
CA LYS A 91 -8.56 2.42 -0.75
C LYS A 91 -8.42 3.77 -1.46
N LEU A 92 -7.21 4.11 -1.91
CA LEU A 92 -6.96 5.37 -2.63
C LEU A 92 -7.70 5.48 -3.97
N PHE A 93 -8.04 4.35 -4.59
CA PHE A 93 -8.80 4.29 -5.84
C PHE A 93 -10.29 3.96 -5.63
N SER A 94 -10.74 3.85 -4.38
CA SER A 94 -12.11 3.43 -4.02
C SER A 94 -12.53 2.12 -4.69
N TRP A 95 -11.58 1.21 -4.87
CA TRP A 95 -11.83 -0.09 -5.47
C TRP A 95 -12.53 -1.06 -4.50
N PRO A 96 -13.36 -1.98 -5.03
CA PRO A 96 -14.03 -2.97 -4.19
C PRO A 96 -13.00 -3.86 -3.47
N GLY A 97 -13.32 -4.24 -2.23
CA GLY A 97 -12.43 -5.06 -1.40
C GLY A 97 -11.33 -4.29 -0.65
N ALA A 98 -11.22 -2.97 -0.81
CA ALA A 98 -10.22 -2.15 -0.11
C ALA A 98 -10.17 -2.39 1.40
N ASN A 99 -11.32 -2.40 2.07
CA ASN A 99 -11.39 -2.60 3.52
C ASN A 99 -10.97 -4.02 3.94
N VAL A 100 -11.27 -5.04 3.12
CA VAL A 100 -10.87 -6.43 3.42
C VAL A 100 -9.36 -6.57 3.35
N LEU A 101 -8.74 -6.01 2.30
CA LEU A 101 -7.29 -6.01 2.13
C LEU A 101 -6.57 -5.19 3.20
N LEU A 102 -7.08 -3.99 3.52
CA LEU A 102 -6.54 -3.18 4.61
C LEU A 102 -6.68 -3.89 5.97
N TYR A 103 -7.82 -4.49 6.25
CA TYR A 103 -8.04 -5.24 7.49
C TYR A 103 -7.05 -6.40 7.63
N ALA A 104 -6.93 -7.24 6.60
CA ALA A 104 -5.98 -8.35 6.58
C ALA A 104 -4.53 -7.87 6.75
N GLY A 105 -4.15 -6.81 6.02
CA GLY A 105 -2.82 -6.21 6.13
C GLY A 105 -2.55 -5.64 7.52
N LEU A 106 -3.48 -4.87 8.10
CA LEU A 106 -3.34 -4.27 9.42
C LEU A 106 -3.23 -5.33 10.53
N ILE A 107 -4.00 -6.41 10.46
CA ILE A 107 -3.85 -7.55 11.37
C ILE A 107 -2.45 -8.16 11.22
N GLY A 108 -1.99 -8.37 9.99
CA GLY A 108 -0.63 -8.87 9.74
C GLY A 108 0.44 -7.96 10.34
N LEU A 109 0.32 -6.65 10.14
CA LEU A 109 1.24 -5.66 10.71
C LEU A 109 1.17 -5.62 12.23
N LEU A 110 0.00 -5.81 12.83
CA LEU A 110 -0.17 -5.89 14.27
C LEU A 110 0.59 -7.09 14.83
N PHE A 111 0.38 -8.29 14.29
CA PHE A 111 1.11 -9.49 14.72
C PHE A 111 2.62 -9.34 14.57
N VAL A 112 3.07 -8.86 13.41
CA VAL A 112 4.50 -8.62 13.14
C VAL A 112 5.08 -7.60 14.14
N SER A 113 4.32 -6.55 14.47
CA SER A 113 4.78 -5.53 15.40
C SER A 113 4.80 -6.03 16.85
N LEU A 114 3.82 -6.82 17.28
CA LEU A 114 3.81 -7.42 18.62
C LEU A 114 4.98 -8.40 18.81
N ILE A 115 5.20 -9.31 17.84
CA ILE A 115 6.32 -10.25 17.86
C ILE A 115 7.65 -9.51 17.79
N GLY A 116 7.76 -8.54 16.89
CA GLY A 116 8.95 -7.72 16.71
C GLY A 116 9.31 -6.95 17.98
N LEU A 117 8.32 -6.34 18.65
CA LEU A 117 8.50 -5.60 19.89
C LEU A 117 8.92 -6.53 21.03
N SER A 118 8.22 -7.65 21.22
CA SER A 118 8.59 -8.67 22.22
C SER A 118 10.03 -9.12 22.05
N LYS A 119 10.43 -9.52 20.83
CA LYS A 119 11.80 -9.96 20.54
C LYS A 119 12.82 -8.84 20.64
N TYR A 120 12.46 -7.60 20.32
CA TYR A 120 13.33 -6.45 20.49
C TYR A 120 13.58 -6.15 21.97
N LEU A 121 12.57 -6.26 22.83
CA LEU A 121 12.74 -6.04 24.27
C LEU A 121 13.68 -7.07 24.89
N THR A 122 13.65 -8.33 24.43
CA THR A 122 14.56 -9.39 24.91
C THR A 122 15.97 -9.27 24.33
N ASN A 123 16.11 -9.14 23.01
CA ASN A 123 17.40 -9.31 22.33
C ASN A 123 18.06 -7.99 21.90
N LYS A 124 17.32 -6.86 21.97
CA LYS A 124 17.73 -5.51 21.52
C LYS A 124 18.32 -5.48 20.10
N SER A 125 18.00 -6.46 19.26
CA SER A 125 18.56 -6.60 17.93
C SER A 125 18.03 -5.53 16.98
N SER A 126 18.94 -4.88 16.24
CA SER A 126 18.61 -3.86 15.24
C SER A 126 17.72 -4.39 14.11
N PHE A 127 17.67 -5.71 13.89
CA PHE A 127 16.77 -6.36 12.93
C PHE A 127 15.30 -6.12 13.25
N TYR A 128 14.89 -6.35 14.50
CA TYR A 128 13.50 -6.16 14.90
C TYR A 128 13.11 -4.68 14.88
N LEU A 129 14.02 -3.79 15.28
CA LEU A 129 13.80 -2.34 15.20
C LEU A 129 13.56 -1.87 13.75
N LYS A 130 14.29 -2.42 12.78
CA LYS A 130 14.11 -2.09 11.35
C LYS A 130 12.74 -2.53 10.83
N ILE A 131 12.26 -3.69 11.24
CA ILE A 131 10.92 -4.17 10.89
C ILE A 131 9.87 -3.26 11.53
N LEU A 132 9.94 -3.04 12.85
CA LEU A 132 8.99 -2.23 13.62
C LEU A 132 8.82 -0.82 13.04
N ARG A 133 9.91 -0.14 12.68
CA ARG A 133 9.82 1.20 12.11
C ARG A 133 8.98 1.23 10.84
N ARG A 134 9.08 0.22 9.98
CA ARG A 134 8.34 0.15 8.71
C ARG A 134 6.89 -0.24 8.94
N THR A 135 6.64 -1.22 9.81
CA THR A 135 5.28 -1.66 10.13
C THR A 135 4.49 -0.57 10.83
N ILE A 136 5.12 0.25 11.69
CA ILE A 136 4.46 1.40 12.31
C ILE A 136 4.11 2.47 11.27
N ILE A 137 5.03 2.83 10.36
CA ILE A 137 4.77 3.86 9.35
C ILE A 137 3.62 3.44 8.42
N VAL A 138 3.69 2.23 7.85
CA VAL A 138 2.64 1.71 6.96
C VAL A 138 1.35 1.42 7.73
N GLY A 139 1.46 0.92 8.96
CA GLY A 139 0.32 0.59 9.82
C GLY A 139 -0.47 1.81 10.24
N VAL A 140 0.20 2.90 10.67
CA VAL A 140 -0.47 4.16 11.02
C VAL A 140 -1.18 4.75 9.81
N PHE A 141 -0.48 4.82 8.66
CA PHE A 141 -1.10 5.34 7.44
C PHE A 141 -2.27 4.48 6.96
N GLY A 142 -2.11 3.15 6.97
CA GLY A 142 -3.17 2.20 6.63
C GLY A 142 -4.37 2.28 7.59
N LEU A 143 -4.13 2.49 8.88
CA LEU A 143 -5.19 2.64 9.88
C LEU A 143 -5.99 3.92 9.67
N ILE A 144 -5.31 5.04 9.40
CA ILE A 144 -5.98 6.31 9.06
C ILE A 144 -6.90 6.09 7.85
N LEU A 145 -6.40 5.46 6.78
CA LEU A 145 -7.20 5.19 5.60
C LEU A 145 -8.34 4.18 5.85
N PHE A 146 -8.13 3.18 6.71
CA PHE A 146 -9.16 2.20 7.05
C PHE A 146 -10.35 2.83 7.77
N LEU A 147 -10.09 3.79 8.67
CA LEU A 147 -11.12 4.50 9.43
C LEU A 147 -11.90 5.51 8.58
N LEU A 148 -11.38 5.91 7.42
CA LEU A 148 -12.11 6.78 6.50
C LEU A 148 -13.27 6.04 5.82
N PRO A 149 -14.45 6.67 5.67
CA PRO A 149 -15.52 6.13 4.84
C PRO A 149 -15.04 5.87 3.40
N ASN A 150 -15.62 4.85 2.74
CA ASN A 150 -15.15 4.39 1.42
C ASN A 150 -15.21 5.47 0.33
N MET A 151 -16.15 6.41 0.45
CA MET A 151 -16.35 7.50 -0.51
C MET A 151 -15.55 8.76 -0.18
N SER A 152 -15.00 8.91 1.03
CA SER A 152 -14.41 10.19 1.46
C SER A 152 -13.22 10.63 0.62
N ILE A 153 -12.38 9.69 0.16
CA ILE A 153 -11.25 10.02 -0.71
C ILE A 153 -11.75 10.46 -2.10
N MET A 154 -12.75 9.77 -2.64
CA MET A 154 -13.38 10.11 -3.91
C MET A 154 -14.04 11.49 -3.86
N GLU A 155 -14.83 11.74 -2.82
CA GLU A 155 -15.51 13.01 -2.58
C GLU A 155 -14.51 14.17 -2.42
N PHE A 156 -13.42 13.94 -1.70
CA PHE A 156 -12.36 14.95 -1.56
C PHE A 156 -11.64 15.22 -2.87
N LYS A 157 -11.25 14.16 -3.59
CA LYS A 157 -10.52 14.23 -4.86
C LYS A 157 -11.32 14.94 -5.95
N TYR A 158 -12.61 14.66 -6.04
CA TYR A 158 -13.51 15.21 -7.06
C TYR A 158 -14.48 16.25 -6.49
N ARG A 159 -14.12 16.94 -5.40
CA ARG A 159 -14.98 17.91 -4.71
C ARG A 159 -15.53 19.03 -5.60
N ASN A 160 -14.83 19.35 -6.69
CA ASN A 160 -15.22 20.37 -7.67
C ASN A 160 -16.15 19.81 -8.77
N TYR A 161 -16.45 18.51 -8.75
CA TYR A 161 -17.23 17.79 -9.76
C TYR A 161 -18.37 16.98 -9.10
N PRO A 162 -19.38 17.67 -8.54
CA PRO A 162 -20.46 17.02 -7.80
C PRO A 162 -21.31 16.08 -8.68
N GLU A 163 -21.46 16.37 -9.97
CA GLU A 163 -22.18 15.51 -10.93
C GLU A 163 -21.52 14.13 -11.03
N TYR A 164 -20.18 14.09 -11.14
CA TYR A 164 -19.42 12.85 -11.18
C TYR A 164 -19.59 12.04 -9.89
N ILE A 165 -19.50 12.70 -8.72
CA ILE A 165 -19.67 12.03 -7.42
C ILE A 165 -21.08 11.41 -7.32
N ASN A 166 -22.12 12.15 -7.72
CA ASN A 166 -23.50 11.67 -7.65
C ASN A 166 -23.76 10.51 -8.62
N ALA A 167 -23.24 10.61 -9.85
CA ALA A 167 -23.30 9.51 -10.82
C ALA A 167 -22.61 8.25 -10.26
N TYR A 168 -21.43 8.41 -9.68
CA TYR A 168 -20.66 7.29 -9.11
C TYR A 168 -21.39 6.64 -7.94
N LYS A 169 -21.98 7.42 -7.03
CA LYS A 169 -22.79 6.88 -5.92
C LYS A 169 -23.96 6.05 -6.41
N LYS A 170 -24.72 6.57 -7.39
CA LYS A 170 -25.85 5.83 -8.00
C LYS A 170 -25.40 4.54 -8.65
N ALA A 171 -24.27 4.55 -9.37
CA ALA A 171 -23.71 3.36 -9.98
C ALA A 171 -23.25 2.33 -8.93
N CYS A 172 -22.71 2.76 -7.79
CA CYS A 172 -22.37 1.87 -6.68
C CYS A 172 -23.58 1.25 -5.98
N GLU A 173 -24.74 1.93 -5.95
CA GLU A 173 -25.98 1.39 -5.42
C GLU A 173 -26.56 0.28 -6.31
N ASN A 174 -26.30 0.34 -7.63
CA ASN A 174 -26.77 -0.64 -8.62
C ASN A 174 -25.62 -1.03 -9.56
N PRO A 175 -24.63 -1.82 -9.07
CA PRO A 175 -23.39 -2.07 -9.79
C PRO A 175 -23.58 -2.82 -11.12
N ASP A 176 -24.67 -3.59 -11.26
CA ASP A 176 -24.99 -4.35 -12.47
C ASP A 176 -25.69 -3.51 -13.56
N ASN A 177 -26.03 -2.25 -13.27
CA ASN A 177 -26.66 -1.36 -14.23
C ASN A 177 -25.60 -0.63 -15.08
N GLU A 178 -25.35 -1.15 -16.28
CA GLU A 178 -24.36 -0.59 -17.22
C GLU A 178 -24.63 0.87 -17.61
N ASP A 179 -25.90 1.29 -17.67
CA ASP A 179 -26.24 2.65 -18.10
C ASP A 179 -25.80 3.69 -17.05
N LEU A 180 -25.82 3.33 -15.76
CA LEU A 180 -25.27 4.19 -14.71
C LEU A 180 -23.76 4.35 -14.85
N TRP A 181 -23.04 3.30 -15.23
CA TRP A 181 -21.60 3.37 -15.48
C TRP A 181 -21.25 4.20 -16.71
N LYS A 182 -22.07 4.15 -17.77
CA LYS A 182 -21.91 5.05 -18.93
C LYS A 182 -22.03 6.52 -18.54
N ILE A 183 -22.96 6.85 -17.63
CA ILE A 183 -23.09 8.23 -17.10
C ILE A 183 -21.84 8.59 -16.30
N VAL A 184 -21.33 7.71 -15.44
CA VAL A 184 -20.08 7.93 -14.70
C VAL A 184 -18.92 8.22 -15.64
N ASP A 185 -18.76 7.44 -16.70
CA ASP A 185 -17.69 7.63 -17.68
C ASP A 185 -17.85 8.94 -18.47
N THR A 186 -19.08 9.32 -18.80
CA THR A 186 -19.38 10.59 -19.46
C THR A 186 -18.99 11.78 -18.57
N GLU A 187 -19.41 11.79 -17.31
CA GLU A 187 -19.03 12.85 -16.36
C GLU A 187 -17.51 12.85 -16.11
N ARG A 188 -16.89 11.67 -16.09
CA ARG A 188 -15.43 11.54 -15.96
C ARG A 188 -14.68 12.16 -17.13
N GLN A 189 -15.19 12.05 -18.35
CA GLN A 189 -14.56 12.64 -19.54
C GLN A 189 -14.57 14.18 -19.49
N LYS A 190 -15.65 14.80 -19.00
CA LYS A 190 -15.75 16.26 -18.82
C LYS A 190 -14.62 16.80 -17.95
N ILE A 191 -14.29 16.11 -16.87
CA ILE A 191 -13.20 16.46 -15.95
C ILE A 191 -11.85 16.58 -16.68
N TYR A 192 -11.58 15.67 -17.63
CA TYR A 192 -10.33 15.68 -18.39
C TYR A 192 -10.36 16.61 -19.60
N ASN A 193 -11.54 16.89 -20.14
CA ASN A 193 -11.73 17.77 -21.29
C ASN A 193 -11.85 19.25 -20.90
N GLY A 194 -12.10 19.55 -19.62
CA GLY A 194 -12.15 20.92 -19.09
C GLY A 194 -13.51 21.60 -19.19
N ASP A 195 -14.59 20.82 -19.31
CA ASP A 195 -15.99 21.28 -19.28
C ASP A 195 -16.53 21.32 -17.83
#